data_AF-A0A2V6NJ63-F1
#
_entry.id   AF-A0A2V6NJ63-F1
#
_cell.length_a   1.000
_cell.length_b   1.000
_cell.length_c   1.000
_cell.angle_alpha   90.00
_cell.angle_beta   90.00
_cell.angle_gamma   90.00
#
_symmetry.space_group_name_H-M   'P 1'
#
loop_
_entity.id
_entity.type
_entity.pdbx_description
1 polymer ?
#
loop_
_entity_poly.entity_id
_entity_poly.type
_entity_poly.pdbx_seq_one_letter_code
_entity_poly.pdbx_strand_id
1 'polypeptide(L)'
;WKYGFKSAKSIVRIRFVTERPRTTWEKAASQEYGFYSNVNPAVDHPRWSQATERRIGEFRRRPTLMFNGYADQVASLYSGMDLKKDF
;
A
#
# COMPACT_ATOMS: atom_id res chain seq x y z
N TRP A 1 -3.55 5.61 4.21
CA TRP A 1 -4.12 4.28 3.92
C TRP A 1 -3.25 3.37 3.06
N LYS A 2 -2.08 3.85 2.58
CA LYS A 2 -1.16 3.07 1.73
C LYS A 2 0.09 2.66 2.49
N TYR A 3 0.83 1.66 1.99
CA TYR A 3 2.14 1.30 2.52
C TYR A 3 3.14 2.45 2.39
N GLY A 4 4.09 2.53 3.32
CA GLY A 4 4.97 3.70 3.49
C GLY A 4 5.81 4.05 2.26
N PHE A 5 6.15 3.08 1.41
CA PHE A 5 6.96 3.30 0.22
C PHE A 5 6.29 4.15 -0.86
N LYS A 6 4.97 4.38 -0.77
CA LYS A 6 4.27 5.32 -1.66
C LYS A 6 4.53 6.79 -1.30
N SER A 7 5.03 7.06 -0.09
CA SER A 7 5.41 8.41 0.34
C SER A 7 6.87 8.68 -0.02
N ALA A 8 7.10 9.31 -1.17
CA ALA A 8 8.44 9.74 -1.58
C ALA A 8 9.02 10.75 -0.58
N LYS A 9 10.33 10.67 -0.34
CA LYS A 9 11.08 11.61 0.50
C LYS A 9 11.87 12.58 -0.37
N SER A 10 12.12 13.79 0.14
CA SER A 10 12.96 14.81 -0.50
C SER A 10 12.54 15.07 -1.96
N ILE A 11 11.26 15.33 -2.17
CA ILE A 11 10.69 15.55 -3.51
C ILE A 11 11.22 16.85 -4.09
N VAL A 12 11.93 16.77 -5.21
CA VAL A 12 12.46 17.94 -5.93
C VAL A 12 11.62 18.35 -7.14
N ARG A 13 10.73 17.47 -7.60
CA ARG A 13 9.90 17.72 -8.79
C ARG A 13 8.59 16.93 -8.76
N ILE A 14 7.51 17.58 -9.19
CA ILE A 14 6.20 16.98 -9.44
C ILE A 14 5.85 17.20 -10.92
N ARG A 15 5.29 16.19 -11.58
CA ARG A 15 4.82 16.26 -12.97
C ARG A 15 3.43 15.63 -13.07
N PHE A 16 2.58 16.23 -13.89
CA PHE A 16 1.35 15.61 -14.35
C PHE A 16 1.65 14.87 -15.65
N VAL A 17 1.19 13.63 -15.76
CA VAL A 17 1.42 12.74 -16.89
C VAL A 17 0.10 12.07 -17.28
N THR A 18 -0.08 11.78 -18.57
CA THR A 18 -1.28 11.12 -19.10
C THR A 18 -1.31 9.63 -18.80
N GLU A 19 -0.14 8.99 -18.71
CA GLU A 19 0.00 7.56 -18.46
C GLU A 19 0.48 7.27 -17.04
N ARG A 20 0.07 6.11 -16.50
CA ARG A 20 0.46 5.66 -15.16
C ARG A 20 1.98 5.43 -15.08
N PRO A 21 2.72 6.20 -14.25
CA PRO A 21 4.16 6.03 -14.16
C PRO A 21 4.53 4.78 -13.35
N ARG A 22 5.63 4.12 -13.72
CA ARG A 22 6.21 3.04 -12.92
C ARG A 22 6.91 3.58 -11.68
N THR A 23 6.61 3.03 -10.51
CA THR A 23 7.19 3.48 -9.23
C THR A 23 8.49 2.77 -8.89
N THR A 24 9.31 3.34 -7.99
CA THR A 24 10.65 2.80 -7.65
C THR A 24 10.61 1.34 -7.20
N TRP A 25 9.70 1.01 -6.27
CA TRP A 25 9.58 -0.35 -5.74
C TRP A 25 8.96 -1.33 -6.72
N GLU A 26 8.01 -0.88 -7.53
CA GLU A 26 7.45 -1.67 -8.64
C GLU A 26 8.52 -2.02 -9.68
N LYS A 27 9.43 -1.08 -10.00
CA LYS A 27 10.57 -1.35 -10.90
C LYS A 27 11.57 -2.34 -10.29
N ALA A 28 11.76 -2.27 -8.97
CA ALA A 28 12.73 -3.12 -8.27
C ALA A 28 12.21 -4.56 -8.06
N ALA A 29 10.93 -4.72 -7.77
CA ALA A 29 10.30 -6.01 -7.50
C ALA A 29 8.79 -5.93 -7.77
N SER A 30 8.40 -5.98 -9.05
CA SER A 30 7.00 -5.85 -9.48
C SER A 30 6.10 -6.96 -8.94
N GLN A 31 6.66 -8.13 -8.63
CA GLN A 31 5.94 -9.25 -8.02
C GLN A 31 5.63 -9.03 -6.53
N GLU A 32 6.24 -8.04 -5.89
CA GLU A 32 6.08 -7.75 -4.45
C GLU A 32 5.37 -6.43 -4.17
N TYR A 33 5.54 -5.44 -5.05
CA TYR A 33 5.06 -4.08 -4.84
C TYR A 33 4.33 -3.57 -6.09
N GLY A 34 3.00 -3.50 -6.01
CA GLY A 34 2.19 -2.91 -7.09
C GLY A 34 2.08 -1.40 -7.01
N PHE A 35 1.24 -0.85 -7.90
CA PHE A 35 1.09 0.58 -8.04
C PHE A 35 0.23 1.21 -6.93
N TYR A 36 -0.90 0.61 -6.56
CA TYR A 36 -1.81 1.26 -5.61
C TYR A 36 -1.34 1.09 -4.17
N SER A 37 -0.90 -0.11 -3.77
CA SER A 37 -0.28 -0.36 -2.46
C SER A 37 -1.13 0.11 -1.28
N ASN A 38 -2.43 -0.13 -1.39
CA ASN A 38 -3.37 0.06 -0.29
C ASN A 38 -3.06 -0.96 0.82
N VAL A 39 -3.07 -0.51 2.07
CA VAL A 39 -2.90 -1.43 3.21
C VAL A 39 -4.10 -2.37 3.25
N ASN A 40 -3.85 -3.67 3.12
CA ASN A 40 -4.89 -4.68 3.03
C ASN A 40 -4.44 -5.94 3.81
N PRO A 41 -5.04 -6.25 4.97
CA PRO A 41 -4.67 -7.42 5.78
C PRO A 41 -5.04 -8.77 5.13
N ALA A 42 -5.90 -8.77 4.11
CA ALA A 42 -6.33 -9.98 3.41
C ALA A 42 -5.45 -10.32 2.19
N VAL A 43 -4.42 -9.52 1.91
CA VAL A 43 -3.47 -9.74 0.81
C VAL A 43 -2.06 -9.72 1.38
N ASP A 44 -1.46 -10.90 1.40
CA ASP A 44 -0.12 -11.09 1.94
C ASP A 44 0.96 -10.63 0.96
N HIS A 45 2.11 -10.24 1.52
CA HIS A 45 3.30 -10.06 0.73
C HIS A 45 3.86 -11.45 0.35
N PRO A 46 4.53 -11.65 -0.80
CA PRO A 46 5.04 -12.97 -1.21
C PRO A 46 5.94 -13.67 -0.18
N ARG A 47 6.52 -12.90 0.74
CA ARG A 47 7.48 -13.38 1.75
C ARG A 47 6.95 -13.34 3.19
N TRP A 48 5.82 -12.71 3.47
CA TRP A 48 5.26 -12.61 4.83
C TRP A 48 3.79 -12.20 4.83
N SER A 49 3.07 -12.56 5.89
CA SER A 49 1.68 -12.13 6.06
C SER A 49 1.57 -10.66 6.45
N GLN A 50 0.56 -9.98 5.90
CA GLN A 50 0.20 -8.59 6.22
C GLN A 50 -0.93 -8.50 7.27
N ALA A 51 -1.47 -9.62 7.73
CA ALA A 51 -2.61 -9.66 8.65
C ALA A 51 -2.34 -9.01 10.02
N THR A 52 -1.07 -8.96 10.44
CA THR A 52 -0.66 -8.31 11.70
C THR A 52 0.54 -7.40 11.49
N GLU A 53 0.67 -6.39 12.34
CA GLU A 53 1.77 -5.44 12.34
C GLU A 53 2.40 -5.30 13.73
N ARG A 54 3.63 -4.77 13.77
CA ARG A 54 4.31 -4.37 15.01
C ARG A 54 4.35 -2.85 15.06
N ARG A 55 3.54 -2.26 15.95
CA ARG A 55 3.61 -0.82 16.21
C ARG A 55 4.91 -0.52 16.96
N ILE A 56 5.66 0.47 16.47
CA ILE A 56 6.87 0.92 17.16
C ILE A 56 6.48 1.51 18.52
N GLY A 57 7.09 1.00 19.58
CA GLY A 57 6.76 1.34 20.97
C GLY A 57 5.86 0.30 21.68
N GLU A 58 5.33 -0.70 20.97
CA GLU A 58 4.53 -1.78 21.57
C GLU A 58 5.33 -3.11 21.58
N PHE A 59 5.18 -3.90 22.65
CA PHE A 59 5.83 -5.22 22.78
C PHE A 59 5.12 -6.31 21.99
N ARG A 60 3.80 -6.23 21.84
CA ARG A 60 2.97 -7.22 21.15
C ARG A 60 2.65 -6.76 19.73
N ARG A 61 2.33 -7.73 18.87
CA ARG A 61 1.76 -7.45 17.54
C ARG A 61 0.28 -7.14 17.68
N ARG A 62 -0.26 -6.42 16.71
CA ARG A 62 -1.69 -6.11 16.60
C ARG A 62 -2.21 -6.41 15.20
N PRO A 63 -3.52 -6.65 15.01
CA PRO A 63 -4.11 -6.81 13.69
C PRO A 63 -3.90 -5.56 12.83
N THR A 64 -3.57 -5.77 11.56
CA THR A 64 -3.50 -4.68 10.57
C THR A 64 -4.91 -4.30 10.16
N LEU A 65 -5.21 -3.00 10.11
CA LEU A 65 -6.52 -2.51 9.68
C LEU A 65 -6.60 -2.32 8.16
N MET A 66 -7.76 -2.63 7.58
CA MET A 66 -8.04 -2.33 6.17
C MET A 66 -7.88 -0.83 5.90
N PHE A 67 -7.23 -0.46 4.80
CA PHE A 67 -6.88 0.92 4.47
C PHE A 67 -6.16 1.65 5.62
N ASN A 68 -5.46 0.91 6.47
CA ASN A 68 -4.81 1.40 7.68
C ASN A 68 -5.78 2.15 8.64
N GLY A 69 -7.04 1.73 8.70
CA GLY A 69 -8.08 2.32 9.55
C GLY A 69 -8.86 3.47 8.92
N TYR A 70 -8.65 3.76 7.63
CA TYR A 70 -9.31 4.87 6.93
C TYR A 70 -10.37 4.41 5.92
N ALA A 71 -10.94 3.22 6.11
CA ALA A 71 -11.83 2.62 5.11
C ALA A 71 -13.02 3.53 4.78
N ASP A 72 -13.68 4.11 5.78
CA ASP A 72 -14.86 4.96 5.60
C ASP A 72 -14.56 6.22 4.76
N GLN A 73 -13.31 6.69 4.75
CA GLN A 73 -12.91 7.89 4.03
C GLN A 73 -12.42 7.61 2.61
N VAL A 74 -11.84 6.42 2.35
CA VAL A 74 -11.14 6.15 1.08
C VAL A 74 -11.69 4.99 0.27
N ALA A 75 -12.55 4.14 0.83
CA ALA A 75 -13.03 2.94 0.14
C ALA A 75 -13.76 3.28 -1.17
N SER A 76 -14.52 4.38 -1.18
CA SER A 76 -15.26 4.83 -2.36
C SER A 76 -14.40 5.11 -3.59
N LEU A 77 -13.12 5.48 -3.39
CA LEU A 77 -12.16 5.73 -4.48
C LEU A 77 -11.76 4.45 -5.23
N TYR A 78 -12.02 3.29 -4.64
CA TYR A 78 -11.62 1.97 -5.16
C TYR A 78 -12.82 1.06 -5.45
N SER A 79 -14.04 1.59 -5.40
CA SER A 79 -15.26 0.83 -5.70
C SER A 79 -15.18 0.20 -7.09
N GLY A 80 -15.43 -1.12 -7.16
CA GLY A 80 -15.39 -1.87 -8.41
C GLY A 80 -14.00 -2.32 -8.87
N MET A 81 -12.93 -1.99 -8.13
CA MET A 81 -11.57 -2.48 -8.42
C MET A 81 -11.31 -3.82 -7.74
N ASP A 82 -10.48 -4.67 -8.36
CA ASP A 82 -9.98 -5.88 -7.73
C ASP A 82 -8.76 -5.58 -6.86
N LEU A 83 -9.01 -5.33 -5.58
CA LEU A 83 -7.98 -5.01 -4.58
C LEU A 83 -6.98 -6.15 -4.32
N LYS A 84 -7.21 -7.37 -4.83
CA LYS A 84 -6.24 -8.48 -4.79
C LYS A 84 -5.37 -8.57 -6.03
N LYS A 85 -5.77 -7.92 -7.12
CA LYS A 85 -4.96 -7.81 -8.34
C LYS A 85 -4.17 -6.51 -8.38
N ASP A 86 -4.68 -5.49 -7.71
CA ASP A 86 -4.18 -4.12 -7.68
C ASP A 86 -3.42 -3.75 -6.39
N PHE A 87 -2.84 -4.71 -5.64
CA PHE A 87 -2.11 -4.45 -4.39
C PHE A 87 -0.67 -3.94 -4.60
#